data_AF-A0A961TH63-F1
#
_entry.id   AF-A0A961TH63-F1
#
_cell.length_a   1.000
_cell.length_b   1.000
_cell.length_c   1.000
_cell.angle_alpha   90.00
_cell.angle_beta   90.00
_cell.angle_gamma   90.00
#
_symmetry.space_group_name_H-M   'P 1'
#
loop_
_entity.id
_entity.type
_entity.pdbx_description
1 polymer ?
#
loop_
_entity_poly.entity_id
_entity_poly.type
_entity_poly.pdbx_seq_one_letter_code
_entity_poly.pdbx_strand_id
1 'polypeptide(L)'
;MKTIGQAGAEAMRRLARRMRKRPYARLFAGNTPERLLLAPQDVRNCDPATAMDIYSGRYFLAGRMVDLDGRDPFREKGVPLQWQRELHAFQWLRHLDAASTGMATNNAKALIRDWMASHGKPSGSIAWNEEIAAKRLISWICHSVPVIESADPVFYRNWLKSIGLHIRFLKLSANDAANGMPRLTARIALAYAQICVDRQDIYLRRAGKNLCDELNRQILPDGSHITRNPANILNILALLLPLREAYARFGHAPGQEMVSAIDRMMVAMKFYRLGDGSFARFNGVGPMQSDLVSTLLRYDDSLGTPPQSATDSGYQRMMLGDTIIIADTGKPPTGVLSERASAGTLSFEFSSGTCPVMVNCGMPAKEDSELLRTARATAAHNTATINNTSSSRFYSGTRFVRFLRDRIVSGPSRVICRRSGQDDSSTQFDASHDGYLKPFGVIHSRMLRLEADGNVIKGIDRFTAKGGKPVAKKRPVQFAIRFHLHPSVSAGKGSNPNTIILMCGKGITWRLVCIDAIPQIEDSIFIASVNGPRRTKQIVLEGDSRDTPEVRWIIQRDTTTSAAQGRM
;
A
#
# COMPACT_ATOMS: atom_id res chain seq x y z
N MET A 1 8.79 15.57 21.26
CA MET A 1 7.95 16.78 21.36
C MET A 1 7.16 17.11 20.08
N LYS A 2 7.75 17.12 18.86
CA LYS A 2 7.01 17.42 17.61
C LYS A 2 5.82 16.48 17.31
N THR A 3 5.95 15.17 17.55
CA THR A 3 4.87 14.18 17.31
C THR A 3 3.69 14.33 18.28
N ILE A 4 3.96 14.78 19.52
CA ILE A 4 2.92 15.04 20.53
C ILE A 4 2.16 16.33 20.17
N GLY A 5 2.85 17.36 19.68
CA GLY A 5 2.21 18.58 19.17
C GLY A 5 1.35 18.34 17.92
N GLN A 6 1.80 17.49 16.99
CA GLN A 6 1.00 17.07 15.83
C GLN A 6 -0.21 16.21 16.24
N ALA A 7 -0.04 15.29 17.19
CA ALA A 7 -1.13 14.50 17.76
C ALA A 7 -2.14 15.40 18.50
N GLY A 8 -1.68 16.41 19.24
CA GLY A 8 -2.53 17.40 19.91
C GLY A 8 -3.31 18.28 18.92
N ALA A 9 -2.69 18.74 17.84
CA ALA A 9 -3.36 19.49 16.79
C ALA A 9 -4.36 18.64 15.98
N GLU A 10 -4.11 17.34 15.82
CA GLU A 10 -5.06 16.41 15.18
C GLU A 10 -6.19 16.02 16.13
N ALA A 11 -5.90 15.82 17.41
CA ALA A 11 -6.89 15.61 18.47
C ALA A 11 -7.81 16.82 18.60
N MET A 12 -7.27 18.03 18.66
CA MET A 12 -8.00 19.30 18.64
C MET A 12 -8.84 19.47 17.37
N ARG A 13 -8.30 19.12 16.19
CA ARG A 13 -9.08 19.12 14.95
C ARG A 13 -10.22 18.10 14.97
N ARG A 14 -10.01 16.90 15.51
CA ARG A 14 -11.07 15.89 15.66
C ARG A 14 -12.06 16.25 16.77
N LEU A 15 -11.62 16.93 17.84
CA LEU A 15 -12.47 17.44 18.89
C LEU A 15 -13.32 18.60 18.35
N ALA A 16 -12.74 19.52 17.58
CA ALA A 16 -13.45 20.54 16.83
C ALA A 16 -14.43 19.94 15.81
N ARG A 17 -14.09 18.83 15.14
CA ARG A 17 -15.02 18.04 14.32
C ARG A 17 -16.17 17.45 15.14
N ARG A 18 -15.90 16.95 16.35
CA ARG A 18 -16.90 16.42 17.30
C ARG A 18 -17.70 17.51 18.01
N MET A 19 -17.19 18.73 18.14
CA MET A 19 -17.84 19.87 18.79
C MET A 19 -18.59 20.77 17.78
N ARG A 20 -18.28 20.67 16.48
CA ARG A 20 -19.16 21.10 15.38
C ARG A 20 -20.41 20.22 15.23
N LYS A 21 -20.98 19.77 16.34
CA LYS A 21 -22.35 19.22 16.46
C LYS A 21 -23.36 20.37 16.39
N ARG A 22 -23.38 21.12 15.28
CA ARG A 22 -24.55 21.94 14.94
C ARG A 22 -25.55 21.04 14.21
N PRO A 23 -26.88 21.28 14.30
CA PRO A 23 -27.87 20.40 13.70
C PRO A 23 -27.60 20.27 12.20
N TYR A 24 -27.15 19.07 11.80
CA TYR A 24 -26.59 18.78 10.47
C TYR A 24 -27.58 19.13 9.34
N ALA A 25 -28.89 19.08 9.59
CA ALA A 25 -29.92 19.26 8.56
C ALA A 25 -29.85 20.59 7.78
N ARG A 26 -29.52 21.72 8.41
CA ARG A 26 -29.51 23.03 7.73
C ARG A 26 -28.24 23.30 6.91
N LEU A 27 -27.11 22.67 7.25
CA LEU A 27 -25.82 22.86 6.55
C LEU A 27 -25.74 22.09 5.23
N PHE A 28 -26.58 21.08 5.03
CA PHE A 28 -26.63 20.29 3.80
C PHE A 28 -27.95 20.48 3.03
N ALA A 29 -28.68 21.57 3.30
CA ALA A 29 -29.75 22.03 2.42
C ALA A 29 -29.12 22.60 1.14
N GLY A 30 -29.70 22.28 -0.03
CA GLY A 30 -29.20 22.77 -1.31
C GLY A 30 -29.81 21.99 -2.48
N ASN A 31 -29.52 22.46 -3.69
CA ASN A 31 -30.10 21.90 -4.91
C ASN A 31 -29.83 20.41 -5.03
N THR A 32 -30.87 19.68 -5.44
CA THR A 32 -30.80 18.26 -5.74
C THR A 32 -30.44 18.11 -7.22
N PRO A 33 -29.47 17.25 -7.57
CA PRO A 33 -29.23 16.86 -8.94
C PRO A 33 -30.49 16.31 -9.60
N GLU A 34 -30.73 16.59 -10.88
CA GLU A 34 -31.87 16.04 -11.62
C GLU A 34 -31.50 14.79 -12.39
N ARG A 35 -30.22 14.63 -12.76
CA ARG A 35 -29.72 13.45 -13.49
C ARG A 35 -28.21 13.29 -13.38
N LEU A 36 -27.75 12.08 -13.71
CA LEU A 36 -26.34 11.87 -14.06
C LEU A 36 -26.13 12.19 -15.54
N LEU A 37 -24.97 12.76 -15.84
CA LEU A 37 -24.55 13.12 -17.20
C LEU A 37 -23.72 12.03 -17.85
N LEU A 38 -22.91 11.33 -17.05
CA LEU A 38 -21.99 10.30 -17.50
C LEU A 38 -21.78 9.26 -16.41
N ALA A 39 -21.62 7.99 -16.80
CA ALA A 39 -21.11 6.92 -15.97
C ALA A 39 -19.71 6.52 -16.48
N PRO A 40 -18.62 6.92 -15.81
CA PRO A 40 -17.27 6.48 -16.18
C PRO A 40 -17.06 4.99 -15.89
N GLN A 41 -16.18 4.34 -16.65
CA GLN A 41 -15.86 2.93 -16.47
C GLN A 41 -15.02 2.71 -15.20
N ASP A 42 -15.35 1.75 -14.34
CA ASP A 42 -14.39 1.31 -13.30
C ASP A 42 -13.37 0.35 -13.92
N VAL A 43 -12.08 0.67 -13.78
CA VAL A 43 -10.97 -0.17 -14.28
C VAL A 43 -10.63 -1.30 -13.32
N ARG A 44 -11.25 -1.34 -12.13
CA ARG A 44 -11.09 -2.47 -11.22
C ARG A 44 -11.78 -3.69 -11.77
N ASN A 45 -11.18 -4.84 -11.49
CA ASN A 45 -11.78 -6.12 -11.79
C ASN A 45 -13.13 -6.28 -11.10
N CYS A 46 -14.08 -6.76 -11.89
CA CYS A 46 -15.37 -7.24 -11.46
C CYS A 46 -15.41 -8.75 -11.60
N ASP A 47 -16.33 -9.36 -10.87
CA ASP A 47 -16.53 -10.81 -10.83
C ASP A 47 -18.03 -11.04 -10.62
N PRO A 48 -18.76 -11.52 -11.65
CA PRO A 48 -20.17 -11.84 -11.55
C PRO A 48 -20.49 -12.92 -10.50
N ALA A 49 -19.56 -13.83 -10.18
CA ALA A 49 -19.80 -14.85 -9.16
C ALA A 49 -19.98 -14.23 -7.76
N THR A 50 -19.21 -13.18 -7.46
CA THR A 50 -19.38 -12.37 -6.24
C THR A 50 -20.79 -11.76 -6.13
N ALA A 51 -21.46 -11.44 -7.25
CA ALA A 51 -22.83 -10.93 -7.20
C ALA A 51 -23.83 -11.99 -6.70
N MET A 52 -23.61 -13.26 -7.07
CA MET A 52 -24.41 -14.38 -6.57
C MET A 52 -24.20 -14.59 -5.07
N ASP A 53 -22.95 -14.50 -4.60
CA ASP A 53 -22.65 -14.58 -3.17
C ASP A 53 -23.37 -13.48 -2.38
N ILE A 54 -23.30 -12.24 -2.85
CA ILE A 54 -23.99 -11.10 -2.21
C ILE A 54 -25.50 -11.32 -2.19
N TYR A 55 -26.08 -11.86 -3.26
CA TYR A 55 -27.50 -12.20 -3.31
C TYR A 55 -27.88 -13.27 -2.29
N SER A 56 -27.03 -14.29 -2.11
CA SER A 56 -27.20 -15.31 -1.08
C SER A 56 -26.89 -14.81 0.35
N GLY A 57 -26.60 -13.53 0.55
CA GLY A 57 -26.29 -12.97 1.87
C GLY A 57 -24.85 -13.19 2.33
N ARG A 58 -23.96 -13.64 1.44
CA ARG A 58 -22.54 -13.90 1.71
C ARG A 58 -21.67 -12.76 1.19
N TYR A 59 -20.94 -12.12 2.09
CA TYR A 59 -20.14 -10.94 1.79
C TYR A 59 -18.66 -11.21 2.09
N PHE A 60 -17.84 -11.31 1.05
CA PHE A 60 -16.38 -11.38 1.16
C PHE A 60 -15.77 -9.98 1.06
N LEU A 61 -15.54 -9.35 2.21
CA LEU A 61 -15.01 -7.98 2.31
C LEU A 61 -13.82 -7.94 3.28
N ALA A 62 -12.81 -7.13 3.00
CA ALA A 62 -11.59 -6.99 3.79
C ALA A 62 -10.93 -8.34 4.12
N GLY A 63 -10.97 -9.27 3.16
CA GLY A 63 -10.47 -10.64 3.28
C GLY A 63 -11.28 -11.56 4.21
N ARG A 64 -12.47 -11.16 4.67
CA ARG A 64 -13.33 -11.94 5.55
C ARG A 64 -14.69 -12.19 4.90
N MET A 65 -15.08 -13.46 4.84
CA MET A 65 -16.45 -13.86 4.52
C MET A 65 -17.33 -13.68 5.77
N VAL A 66 -18.46 -13.02 5.60
CA VAL A 66 -19.53 -12.95 6.59
C VAL A 66 -20.80 -13.43 5.90
N ASP A 67 -21.40 -14.48 6.46
CA ASP A 67 -22.71 -14.96 6.05
C ASP A 67 -23.77 -14.33 6.95
N LEU A 68 -24.80 -13.76 6.32
CA LEU A 68 -25.86 -13.02 6.98
C LEU A 68 -27.20 -13.73 6.92
N ASP A 69 -27.32 -14.86 6.23
CA ASP A 69 -28.59 -15.59 6.05
C ASP A 69 -29.75 -14.68 5.59
N GLY A 70 -29.44 -13.71 4.70
CA GLY A 70 -30.41 -12.73 4.20
C GLY A 70 -30.72 -11.55 5.14
N ARG A 71 -30.07 -11.42 6.31
CA ARG A 71 -30.19 -10.24 7.17
C ARG A 71 -29.59 -8.98 6.52
N ASP A 72 -30.10 -7.80 6.90
CA ASP A 72 -29.59 -6.50 6.44
C ASP A 72 -28.11 -6.32 6.82
N PRO A 73 -27.18 -6.27 5.85
CA PRO A 73 -25.74 -6.16 6.12
C PRO A 73 -25.37 -4.87 6.85
N PHE A 74 -26.15 -3.80 6.70
CA PHE A 74 -25.86 -2.49 7.30
C PHE A 74 -26.27 -2.39 8.76
N ARG A 75 -26.95 -3.41 9.30
CA ARG A 75 -27.34 -3.52 10.71
C ARG A 75 -26.52 -4.54 11.49
N GLU A 76 -25.67 -5.31 10.81
CA GLU A 76 -24.86 -6.35 11.44
C GLU A 76 -23.88 -5.77 12.45
N LYS A 77 -23.74 -6.43 13.61
CA LYS A 77 -22.90 -5.99 14.73
C LYS A 77 -21.73 -6.95 14.91
N GLY A 78 -20.65 -6.49 15.54
CA GLY A 78 -19.49 -7.35 15.85
C GLY A 78 -18.60 -7.69 14.64
N VAL A 79 -18.92 -7.21 13.43
CA VAL A 79 -18.04 -7.32 12.26
C VAL A 79 -16.82 -6.39 12.34
N PRO A 80 -15.64 -6.78 11.81
CA PRO A 80 -14.43 -5.96 11.83
C PRO A 80 -14.59 -4.58 11.19
N LEU A 81 -13.77 -3.62 11.63
CA LEU A 81 -13.88 -2.23 11.19
C LEU A 81 -13.68 -2.05 9.68
N GLN A 82 -12.69 -2.70 9.06
CA GLN A 82 -12.50 -2.59 7.60
C GLN A 82 -13.58 -3.29 6.81
N TRP A 83 -14.12 -4.40 7.31
CA TRP A 83 -15.26 -5.06 6.68
C TRP A 83 -16.43 -4.07 6.58
N GLN A 84 -16.72 -3.33 7.65
CA GLN A 84 -17.73 -2.25 7.63
C GLN A 84 -17.36 -1.14 6.64
N ARG A 85 -16.08 -0.75 6.57
CA ARG A 85 -15.60 0.30 5.64
C ARG A 85 -15.82 -0.11 4.19
N GLU A 86 -15.49 -1.34 3.82
CA GLU A 86 -15.70 -1.86 2.46
C GLU A 86 -17.20 -2.02 2.15
N LEU A 87 -18.00 -2.51 3.10
CA LEU A 87 -19.45 -2.60 2.95
C LEU A 87 -20.04 -1.23 2.63
N HIS A 88 -19.74 -0.23 3.47
CA HIS A 88 -20.27 1.12 3.31
C HIS A 88 -19.63 1.90 2.15
N ALA A 89 -18.50 1.45 1.59
CA ALA A 89 -17.86 2.08 0.44
C ALA A 89 -18.52 1.72 -0.90
N PHE A 90 -19.39 0.70 -0.95
CA PHE A 90 -20.11 0.26 -2.16
C PHE A 90 -19.22 -0.12 -3.34
N GLN A 91 -17.92 -0.34 -3.14
CA GLN A 91 -17.05 -0.75 -4.24
C GLN A 91 -17.49 -2.11 -4.80
N TRP A 92 -18.13 -2.96 -3.98
CA TRP A 92 -18.69 -4.24 -4.40
C TRP A 92 -19.84 -4.11 -5.41
N LEU A 93 -20.43 -2.92 -5.60
CA LEU A 93 -21.49 -2.67 -6.59
C LEU A 93 -21.03 -3.01 -8.02
N ARG A 94 -19.73 -2.89 -8.31
CA ARG A 94 -19.14 -3.28 -9.59
C ARG A 94 -19.37 -4.74 -9.98
N HIS A 95 -19.49 -5.63 -8.99
CA HIS A 95 -19.77 -7.05 -9.24
C HIS A 95 -21.22 -7.26 -9.68
N LEU A 96 -22.16 -6.52 -9.08
CA LEU A 96 -23.58 -6.60 -9.42
C LEU A 96 -23.85 -5.99 -10.80
N ASP A 97 -23.18 -4.88 -11.12
CA ASP A 97 -23.22 -4.24 -12.44
C ASP A 97 -22.72 -5.21 -13.53
N ALA A 98 -21.55 -5.83 -13.30
CA ALA A 98 -20.95 -6.79 -14.23
C ALA A 98 -21.75 -8.08 -14.41
N ALA A 99 -22.60 -8.46 -13.46
CA ALA A 99 -23.47 -9.62 -13.60
C ALA A 99 -24.58 -9.39 -14.65
N SER A 100 -24.99 -8.13 -14.86
CA SER A 100 -25.96 -7.73 -15.90
C SER A 100 -27.26 -8.59 -15.93
N THR A 101 -27.76 -8.98 -14.76
CA THR A 101 -29.04 -9.71 -14.61
C THR A 101 -30.06 -8.87 -13.87
N GLY A 102 -31.36 -9.08 -14.16
CA GLY A 102 -32.45 -8.43 -13.43
C GLY A 102 -32.41 -8.70 -11.92
N MET A 103 -31.94 -9.89 -11.52
CA MET A 103 -31.74 -10.26 -10.12
C MET A 103 -30.65 -9.41 -9.44
N ALA A 104 -29.48 -9.26 -10.07
CA ALA A 104 -28.40 -8.42 -9.56
C ALA A 104 -28.81 -6.94 -9.49
N THR A 105 -29.49 -6.44 -10.53
CA THR A 105 -30.07 -5.09 -10.58
C THR A 105 -31.07 -4.83 -9.45
N ASN A 106 -31.99 -5.75 -9.20
CA ASN A 106 -32.95 -5.62 -8.10
C ASN A 106 -32.28 -5.70 -6.72
N ASN A 107 -31.28 -6.57 -6.56
CA ASN A 107 -30.50 -6.67 -5.33
C ASN A 107 -29.72 -5.37 -5.05
N ALA A 108 -29.06 -4.80 -6.05
CA ALA A 108 -28.36 -3.53 -5.95
C ALA A 108 -29.29 -2.40 -5.47
N LYS A 109 -30.47 -2.28 -6.08
CA LYS A 109 -31.50 -1.29 -5.70
C LYS A 109 -31.99 -1.49 -4.26
N ALA A 110 -32.23 -2.74 -3.85
CA ALA A 110 -32.63 -3.08 -2.49
C ALA A 110 -31.57 -2.64 -1.47
N LEU A 111 -30.31 -3.03 -1.67
CA LEU A 111 -29.20 -2.69 -0.77
C LEU A 111 -28.97 -1.16 -0.69
N ILE A 112 -29.08 -0.44 -1.80
CA ILE A 112 -28.99 1.03 -1.80
C ILE A 112 -30.15 1.64 -1.02
N ARG A 113 -31.38 1.13 -1.20
CA ARG A 113 -32.57 1.59 -0.48
C ARG A 113 -32.42 1.37 1.03
N ASP A 114 -31.98 0.19 1.44
CA ASP A 114 -31.77 -0.16 2.85
C ASP A 114 -30.68 0.70 3.49
N TRP A 115 -29.59 0.94 2.76
CA TRP A 115 -28.55 1.87 3.20
C TRP A 115 -29.08 3.30 3.34
N MET A 116 -29.87 3.80 2.39
CA MET A 116 -30.45 5.15 2.48
C MET A 116 -31.43 5.27 3.65
N ALA A 117 -32.21 4.22 3.93
CA ALA A 117 -33.15 4.21 5.05
C ALA A 117 -32.42 4.21 6.41
N SER A 118 -31.33 3.46 6.55
CA SER A 118 -30.60 3.28 7.81
C SER A 118 -29.48 4.31 8.05
N HIS A 119 -28.77 4.71 6.99
CA HIS A 119 -27.55 5.53 7.05
C HIS A 119 -27.60 6.77 6.13
N GLY A 120 -28.75 7.08 5.51
CA GLY A 120 -28.86 8.16 4.52
C GLY A 120 -28.64 9.59 5.03
N LYS A 121 -28.50 9.80 6.34
CA LYS A 121 -28.21 11.12 6.94
C LYS A 121 -26.76 11.20 7.43
N PRO A 122 -26.01 12.29 7.13
CA PRO A 122 -24.67 12.50 7.65
C PRO A 122 -24.63 12.38 9.16
N SER A 123 -23.69 11.57 9.64
CA SER A 123 -23.54 11.27 11.06
C SER A 123 -22.07 11.08 11.42
N GLY A 124 -21.78 10.86 12.70
CA GLY A 124 -20.43 10.50 13.16
C GLY A 124 -20.08 9.02 12.95
N SER A 125 -20.93 8.25 12.24
CA SER A 125 -20.70 6.84 11.96
C SER A 125 -19.61 6.64 10.91
N ILE A 126 -19.14 5.40 10.77
CA ILE A 126 -18.13 5.03 9.78
C ILE A 126 -18.62 5.21 8.33
N ALA A 127 -19.94 5.10 8.11
CA ALA A 127 -20.55 5.27 6.80
C ALA A 127 -20.34 6.68 6.23
N TRP A 128 -20.18 7.68 7.10
CA TRP A 128 -19.90 9.08 6.73
C TRP A 128 -18.47 9.52 7.05
N ASN A 129 -17.55 8.57 7.20
CA ASN A 129 -16.13 8.92 7.09
C ASN A 129 -15.84 9.44 5.67
N GLU A 130 -14.98 10.45 5.56
CA GLU A 130 -14.74 11.18 4.31
C GLU A 130 -14.27 10.26 3.17
N GLU A 131 -13.36 9.32 3.47
CA GLU A 131 -12.88 8.35 2.47
C GLU A 131 -14.00 7.41 2.01
N ILE A 132 -14.83 6.93 2.95
CA ILE A 132 -15.88 5.95 2.68
C ILE A 132 -17.03 6.59 1.90
N ALA A 133 -17.44 7.80 2.29
CA ALA A 133 -18.42 8.59 1.56
C ALA A 133 -17.93 8.93 0.14
N ALA A 134 -16.63 9.23 -0.02
CA ALA A 134 -16.03 9.49 -1.32
C ALA A 134 -16.02 8.25 -2.22
N LYS A 135 -15.58 7.10 -1.70
CA LYS A 135 -15.61 5.82 -2.45
C LYS A 135 -17.04 5.42 -2.84
N ARG A 136 -18.01 5.61 -1.94
CA ARG A 136 -19.43 5.33 -2.23
C ARG A 136 -19.97 6.25 -3.31
N LEU A 137 -19.67 7.55 -3.25
CA LEU A 137 -20.07 8.50 -4.28
C LEU A 137 -19.52 8.10 -5.66
N ILE A 138 -18.21 7.78 -5.74
CA ILE A 138 -17.59 7.32 -6.99
C ILE A 138 -18.25 6.02 -7.48
N SER A 139 -18.44 5.04 -6.59
CA SER A 139 -19.03 3.74 -6.95
C SER A 139 -20.46 3.89 -7.46
N TRP A 140 -21.27 4.76 -6.84
CA TRP A 140 -22.63 5.04 -7.30
C TRP A 140 -22.67 5.78 -8.64
N ILE A 141 -21.69 6.67 -8.92
CA ILE A 141 -21.59 7.34 -10.21
C ILE A 141 -21.19 6.34 -11.31
N CYS A 142 -20.15 5.54 -11.08
CA CYS A 142 -19.61 4.62 -12.09
C CYS A 142 -20.56 3.44 -12.37
N HIS A 143 -21.20 2.89 -11.34
CA HIS A 143 -22.11 1.75 -11.44
C HIS A 143 -23.57 2.17 -11.34
N SER A 144 -23.92 3.25 -12.04
CA SER A 144 -25.27 3.81 -12.02
C SER A 144 -26.26 3.05 -12.90
N VAL A 145 -25.79 2.27 -13.88
CA VAL A 145 -26.63 1.48 -14.80
C VAL A 145 -27.65 0.60 -14.06
N PRO A 146 -27.25 -0.32 -13.14
CA PRO A 146 -28.21 -1.14 -12.39
C PRO A 146 -29.12 -0.31 -11.46
N VAL A 147 -28.74 0.93 -11.16
CA VAL A 147 -29.54 1.84 -10.31
C VAL A 147 -30.59 2.59 -11.14
N ILE A 148 -30.32 2.85 -12.42
CA ILE A 148 -31.19 3.58 -13.35
C ILE A 148 -32.14 2.61 -14.06
N GLU A 149 -31.64 1.45 -14.47
CA GLU A 149 -32.41 0.45 -15.19
C GLU A 149 -33.57 -0.07 -14.34
N SER A 150 -34.80 0.06 -14.85
CA SER A 150 -36.05 -0.34 -14.15
C SER A 150 -36.24 0.29 -12.76
N ALA A 151 -35.69 1.48 -12.51
CA ALA A 151 -35.92 2.21 -11.27
C ALA A 151 -37.27 2.94 -11.29
N ASP A 152 -38.01 2.85 -10.19
CA ASP A 152 -39.19 3.68 -10.00
C ASP A 152 -38.77 5.16 -9.80
N PRO A 153 -39.58 6.13 -10.26
CA PRO A 153 -39.24 7.55 -10.18
C PRO A 153 -39.05 8.08 -8.75
N VAL A 154 -39.61 7.42 -7.73
CA VAL A 154 -39.46 7.84 -6.33
C VAL A 154 -38.08 7.43 -5.81
N PHE A 155 -37.68 6.19 -6.05
CA PHE A 155 -36.35 5.70 -5.73
C PHE A 155 -35.26 6.52 -6.43
N TYR A 156 -35.38 6.75 -7.74
CA TYR A 156 -34.38 7.51 -8.50
C TYR A 156 -34.18 8.93 -7.93
N ARG A 157 -35.29 9.63 -7.64
CA ARG A 157 -35.22 10.96 -7.00
C ARG A 157 -34.57 10.93 -5.62
N ASN A 158 -34.88 9.93 -4.79
CA ASN A 158 -34.29 9.80 -3.46
C ASN A 158 -32.78 9.46 -3.54
N TRP A 159 -32.38 8.64 -4.50
CA TRP A 159 -30.98 8.34 -4.75
C TRP A 159 -30.21 9.57 -5.22
N LEU A 160 -30.75 10.37 -6.15
CA LEU A 160 -30.14 11.65 -6.56
C LEU A 160 -30.04 12.65 -5.41
N LYS A 161 -31.06 12.74 -4.53
CA LYS A 161 -30.97 13.52 -3.28
C LYS A 161 -29.80 13.06 -2.41
N SER A 162 -29.59 11.75 -2.31
CA SER A 162 -28.47 11.16 -1.58
C SER A 162 -27.13 11.50 -2.24
N ILE A 163 -27.00 11.41 -3.56
CA ILE A 163 -25.80 11.86 -4.30
C ILE A 163 -25.49 13.34 -3.98
N GLY A 164 -26.49 14.23 -4.10
CA GLY A 164 -26.34 15.64 -3.77
C GLY A 164 -25.90 15.88 -2.33
N LEU A 165 -26.39 15.08 -1.38
CA LEU A 165 -25.99 15.12 0.02
C LEU A 165 -24.53 14.71 0.22
N HIS A 166 -24.06 13.66 -0.47
CA HIS A 166 -22.64 13.25 -0.43
C HIS A 166 -21.72 14.34 -0.98
N ILE A 167 -22.09 14.97 -2.09
CA ILE A 167 -21.34 16.08 -2.67
C ILE A 167 -21.22 17.23 -1.67
N ARG A 168 -22.34 17.66 -1.06
CA ARG A 168 -22.34 18.73 -0.06
C ARG A 168 -21.52 18.36 1.18
N PHE A 169 -21.66 17.13 1.66
CA PHE A 169 -20.86 16.59 2.75
C PHE A 169 -19.36 16.71 2.47
N LEU A 170 -18.91 16.20 1.32
CA LEU A 170 -17.49 16.22 0.94
C LEU A 170 -16.99 17.64 0.67
N LYS A 171 -17.79 18.52 0.07
CA LYS A 171 -17.43 19.95 -0.11
C LYS A 171 -17.12 20.62 1.24
N LEU A 172 -17.86 20.28 2.29
CA LEU A 172 -17.68 20.83 3.64
C LEU A 172 -16.58 20.14 4.44
N SER A 173 -16.34 18.84 4.24
CA SER A 173 -15.43 18.04 5.08
C SER A 173 -14.06 17.74 4.44
N ALA A 174 -13.88 17.85 3.13
CA ALA A 174 -12.66 17.43 2.44
C ALA A 174 -11.38 18.13 2.96
N ASN A 175 -11.46 19.41 3.30
CA ASN A 175 -10.32 20.15 3.88
C ASN A 175 -9.91 19.59 5.26
N ASP A 176 -10.89 19.11 6.02
CA ASP A 176 -10.68 18.52 7.33
C ASP A 176 -10.33 17.04 7.24
N ALA A 177 -10.57 16.35 6.12
CA ALA A 177 -10.21 14.94 5.96
C ALA A 177 -8.74 14.67 6.34
N ALA A 178 -8.48 13.48 6.91
CA ALA A 178 -7.13 13.09 7.30
C ALA A 178 -6.16 13.13 6.10
N ASN A 179 -4.93 13.57 6.34
CA ASN A 179 -3.90 13.65 5.30
C ASN A 179 -3.60 12.26 4.71
N GLY A 180 -3.28 12.17 3.42
CA GLY A 180 -3.15 10.90 2.71
C GLY A 180 -4.42 10.53 1.93
N MET A 181 -4.65 9.22 1.77
CA MET A 181 -5.75 8.66 0.98
C MET A 181 -7.15 9.23 1.30
N PRO A 182 -7.54 9.48 2.58
CA PRO A 182 -8.87 10.00 2.86
C PRO A 182 -9.17 11.33 2.17
N ARG A 183 -8.22 12.28 2.27
CA ARG A 183 -8.36 13.59 1.62
C ARG A 183 -8.27 13.50 0.11
N LEU A 184 -7.31 12.73 -0.41
CA LEU A 184 -7.12 12.60 -1.85
C LEU A 184 -8.35 11.97 -2.51
N THR A 185 -8.90 10.89 -1.93
CA THR A 185 -10.11 10.24 -2.44
C THR A 185 -11.31 11.19 -2.40
N ALA A 186 -11.44 12.01 -1.36
CA ALA A 186 -12.49 13.04 -1.30
C ALA A 186 -12.36 14.10 -2.40
N ARG A 187 -11.14 14.52 -2.75
CA ARG A 187 -10.90 15.43 -3.89
C ARG A 187 -11.25 14.79 -5.23
N ILE A 188 -10.85 13.54 -5.42
CA ILE A 188 -11.17 12.77 -6.62
C ILE A 188 -12.68 12.62 -6.77
N ALA A 189 -13.39 12.23 -5.71
CA ALA A 189 -14.86 12.09 -5.73
C ALA A 189 -15.57 13.40 -6.06
N LEU A 190 -15.08 14.53 -5.56
CA LEU A 190 -15.61 15.85 -5.91
C LEU A 190 -15.36 16.20 -7.38
N ALA A 191 -14.21 15.83 -7.96
CA ALA A 191 -13.93 16.01 -9.38
C ALA A 191 -14.87 15.15 -10.25
N TYR A 192 -15.04 13.85 -9.91
CA TYR A 192 -16.05 12.98 -10.54
C TYR A 192 -17.43 13.63 -10.52
N ALA A 193 -17.86 14.10 -9.35
CA ALA A 193 -19.17 14.72 -9.20
C ALA A 193 -19.35 15.98 -10.06
N GLN A 194 -18.30 16.75 -10.35
CA GLN A 194 -18.47 17.96 -11.17
C GLN A 194 -18.57 17.66 -12.67
N ILE A 195 -18.14 16.49 -13.11
CA ILE A 195 -18.22 16.06 -14.52
C ILE A 195 -19.46 15.20 -14.76
N CYS A 196 -19.77 14.31 -13.81
CA CYS A 196 -20.74 13.25 -14.00
C CYS A 196 -22.15 13.60 -13.51
N VAL A 197 -22.31 14.68 -12.74
CA VAL A 197 -23.58 15.06 -12.11
C VAL A 197 -23.98 16.45 -12.60
N ASP A 198 -25.26 16.63 -12.92
CA ASP A 198 -25.78 17.90 -13.39
C ASP A 198 -25.74 19.03 -12.34
N ARG A 199 -25.81 20.28 -12.81
CA ARG A 199 -25.81 21.50 -11.97
C ARG A 199 -24.58 21.65 -11.08
N GLN A 200 -23.45 21.06 -11.48
CA GLN A 200 -22.16 21.10 -10.78
C GLN A 200 -21.06 21.86 -11.54
N ASP A 201 -21.34 22.29 -12.76
CA ASP A 201 -20.46 22.99 -13.71
C ASP A 201 -19.79 24.24 -13.10
N ILE A 202 -20.53 25.02 -12.32
CA ILE A 202 -20.00 26.23 -11.65
C ILE A 202 -18.81 25.94 -10.70
N TYR A 203 -18.64 24.69 -10.27
CA TYR A 203 -17.56 24.28 -9.38
C TYR A 203 -16.43 23.53 -10.09
N LEU A 204 -16.55 23.26 -11.39
CA LEU A 204 -15.62 22.42 -12.15
C LEU A 204 -14.16 22.91 -12.02
N ARG A 205 -13.92 24.20 -12.29
CA ARG A 205 -12.59 24.82 -12.17
C ARG A 205 -12.01 24.70 -10.76
N ARG A 206 -12.84 24.95 -9.74
CA ARG A 206 -12.41 24.89 -8.34
C ARG A 206 -12.11 23.46 -7.90
N ALA A 207 -12.92 22.49 -8.31
CA ALA A 207 -12.71 21.08 -8.00
C ALA A 207 -11.44 20.55 -8.68
N GLY A 208 -11.23 20.87 -9.96
CA GLY A 208 -10.02 20.54 -10.70
C GLY A 208 -8.76 21.10 -10.05
N LYS A 209 -8.76 22.40 -9.70
CA LYS A 209 -7.64 23.03 -8.98
C LYS A 209 -7.35 22.35 -7.63
N ASN A 210 -8.37 22.12 -6.81
CA ASN A 210 -8.20 21.46 -5.51
C ASN A 210 -7.67 20.03 -5.63
N LEU A 211 -8.03 19.31 -6.70
CA LEU A 211 -7.48 17.99 -6.98
C LEU A 211 -6.01 18.08 -7.37
N CYS A 212 -5.65 19.00 -8.28
CA CYS A 212 -4.27 19.24 -8.70
C CYS A 212 -3.37 19.63 -7.51
N ASP A 213 -3.83 20.55 -6.66
CA ASP A 213 -3.12 20.96 -5.44
C ASP A 213 -2.89 19.77 -4.49
N GLU A 214 -3.87 18.87 -4.34
CA GLU A 214 -3.74 17.69 -3.49
C GLU A 214 -2.83 16.62 -4.12
N LEU A 215 -2.87 16.44 -5.44
CA LEU A 215 -1.96 15.55 -6.16
C LEU A 215 -0.52 16.03 -6.02
N ASN A 216 -0.25 17.32 -6.21
CA ASN A 216 1.09 17.90 -6.01
C ASN A 216 1.59 17.74 -4.57
N ARG A 217 0.68 17.70 -3.59
CA ARG A 217 1.02 17.48 -2.18
C ARG A 217 1.34 16.02 -1.85
N GLN A 218 0.66 15.07 -2.50
CA GLN A 218 0.70 13.65 -2.10
C GLN A 218 1.46 12.75 -3.06
N ILE A 219 1.63 13.15 -4.33
CA ILE A 219 2.40 12.44 -5.35
C ILE A 219 3.73 13.17 -5.51
N LEU A 220 4.79 12.49 -5.08
CA LEU A 220 6.14 13.02 -5.08
C LEU A 220 6.70 13.15 -6.52
N PRO A 221 7.80 13.89 -6.71
CA PRO A 221 8.47 14.01 -8.00
C PRO A 221 8.89 12.67 -8.63
N ASP A 222 9.15 11.64 -7.82
CA ASP A 222 9.44 10.28 -8.28
C ASP A 222 8.17 9.45 -8.60
N GLY A 223 6.97 10.05 -8.50
CA GLY A 223 5.67 9.40 -8.74
C GLY A 223 5.13 8.60 -7.57
N SER A 224 5.90 8.47 -6.48
CA SER A 224 5.48 7.71 -5.31
C SER A 224 4.54 8.50 -4.41
N HIS A 225 3.70 7.79 -3.68
CA HIS A 225 2.79 8.41 -2.71
C HIS A 225 3.51 8.72 -1.38
N ILE A 226 3.19 9.84 -0.73
CA ILE A 226 3.79 10.30 0.54
C ILE A 226 3.71 9.33 1.74
N THR A 227 2.86 8.31 1.69
CA THR A 227 2.81 7.24 2.69
C THR A 227 3.94 6.22 2.52
N ARG A 228 4.69 6.33 1.43
CA ARG A 228 5.70 5.36 1.00
C ARG A 228 5.13 3.96 0.77
N ASN A 229 3.81 3.80 0.60
CA ASN A 229 3.16 2.52 0.30
C ASN A 229 2.96 2.39 -1.22
N PRO A 230 3.72 1.54 -1.93
CA PRO A 230 3.56 1.33 -3.36
C PRO A 230 2.13 0.98 -3.81
N ALA A 231 1.36 0.25 -2.99
CA ALA A 231 -0.01 -0.15 -3.35
C ALA A 231 -0.97 1.06 -3.48
N ASN A 232 -0.65 2.21 -2.88
CA ASN A 232 -1.46 3.41 -3.05
C ASN A 232 -1.42 3.93 -4.49
N ILE A 233 -0.32 3.71 -5.22
CA ILE A 233 -0.20 4.11 -6.63
C ILE A 233 -1.30 3.45 -7.46
N LEU A 234 -1.46 2.12 -7.31
CA LEU A 234 -2.51 1.35 -7.99
C LEU A 234 -3.92 1.86 -7.64
N ASN A 235 -4.16 2.10 -6.35
CA ASN A 235 -5.46 2.57 -5.87
C ASN A 235 -5.83 3.97 -6.41
N ILE A 236 -4.84 4.86 -6.57
CA ILE A 236 -5.04 6.22 -7.08
C ILE A 236 -5.22 6.19 -8.60
N LEU A 237 -4.35 5.49 -9.33
CA LEU A 237 -4.48 5.33 -10.78
C LEU A 237 -5.84 4.75 -11.17
N ALA A 238 -6.33 3.76 -10.42
CA ALA A 238 -7.64 3.16 -10.62
C ALA A 238 -8.83 4.11 -10.35
N LEU A 239 -8.59 5.32 -9.83
CA LEU A 239 -9.60 6.38 -9.73
C LEU A 239 -9.32 7.55 -10.69
N LEU A 240 -8.06 7.81 -11.04
CA LEU A 240 -7.71 8.94 -11.90
C LEU A 240 -7.84 8.63 -13.38
N LEU A 241 -7.57 7.40 -13.82
CA LEU A 241 -7.65 7.04 -15.24
C LEU A 241 -9.07 7.17 -15.79
N PRO A 242 -10.12 6.62 -15.16
CA PRO A 242 -11.47 6.84 -15.67
C PRO A 242 -11.94 8.29 -15.54
N LEU A 243 -11.44 9.01 -14.53
CA LEU A 243 -11.70 10.44 -14.40
C LEU A 243 -11.08 11.23 -15.56
N ARG A 244 -9.86 10.89 -15.99
CA ARG A 244 -9.18 11.48 -17.16
C ARG A 244 -10.01 11.27 -18.43
N GLU A 245 -10.52 10.07 -18.63
CA GLU A 245 -11.39 9.75 -19.77
C GLU A 245 -12.74 10.48 -19.70
N ALA A 246 -13.31 10.60 -18.49
CA ALA A 246 -14.55 11.34 -18.27
C ALA A 246 -14.40 12.81 -18.64
N TYR A 247 -13.27 13.45 -18.29
CA TYR A 247 -12.92 14.80 -18.74
C TYR A 247 -12.95 14.89 -20.28
N ALA A 248 -12.24 13.98 -20.96
CA ALA A 248 -12.16 13.97 -22.43
C ALA A 248 -13.54 13.79 -23.10
N ARG A 249 -14.36 12.84 -22.62
CA ARG A 249 -15.71 12.58 -23.16
C ARG A 249 -16.66 13.75 -23.00
N PHE A 250 -16.49 14.56 -21.94
CA PHE A 250 -17.33 15.73 -21.68
C PHE A 250 -16.79 17.02 -22.34
N GLY A 251 -15.71 16.93 -23.12
CA GLY A 251 -15.14 18.09 -23.82
C GLY A 251 -14.36 19.04 -22.92
N HIS A 252 -13.84 18.54 -21.79
CA HIS A 252 -12.99 19.31 -20.89
C HIS A 252 -11.58 18.73 -20.83
N ALA A 253 -10.55 19.57 -20.91
CA ALA A 253 -9.20 19.12 -20.65
C ALA A 253 -9.00 18.85 -19.14
N PRO A 254 -8.43 17.69 -18.75
CA PRO A 254 -7.99 17.49 -17.38
C PRO A 254 -6.88 18.50 -17.03
N GLY A 255 -6.73 18.81 -15.75
CA GLY A 255 -5.62 19.67 -15.30
C GLY A 255 -4.26 19.04 -15.62
N GLN A 256 -3.29 19.86 -16.03
CA GLN A 256 -1.95 19.40 -16.43
C GLN A 256 -1.24 18.65 -15.29
N GLU A 257 -1.43 19.10 -14.06
CA GLU A 257 -0.86 18.47 -12.87
C GLU A 257 -1.45 17.08 -12.61
N MET A 258 -2.73 16.87 -12.96
CA MET A 258 -3.35 15.55 -12.87
C MET A 258 -2.75 14.59 -13.90
N VAL A 259 -2.60 15.04 -15.15
CA VAL A 259 -1.97 14.24 -16.22
C VAL A 259 -0.54 13.90 -15.83
N SER A 260 0.25 14.91 -15.44
CA SER A 260 1.64 14.70 -15.01
C SER A 260 1.74 13.79 -13.79
N ALA A 261 0.82 13.87 -12.83
CA ALA A 261 0.80 12.96 -11.69
C ALA A 261 0.51 11.50 -12.11
N ILE A 262 -0.41 11.29 -13.07
CA ILE A 262 -0.68 9.97 -13.64
C ILE A 262 0.59 9.43 -14.29
N ASP A 263 1.25 10.18 -15.16
CA ASP A 263 2.45 9.73 -15.88
C ASP A 263 3.58 9.33 -14.92
N ARG A 264 3.84 10.16 -13.90
CA ARG A 264 4.83 9.83 -12.86
C ARG A 264 4.45 8.57 -12.09
N MET A 265 3.18 8.40 -11.75
CA MET A 265 2.68 7.20 -11.06
C MET A 265 2.79 5.94 -11.93
N MET A 266 2.61 6.03 -13.25
CA MET A 266 2.80 4.90 -14.18
C MET A 266 4.26 4.43 -14.19
N VAL A 267 5.21 5.37 -14.22
CA VAL A 267 6.64 5.07 -14.09
C VAL A 267 6.97 4.48 -12.70
N ALA A 268 6.42 5.05 -11.63
CA ALA A 268 6.61 4.53 -10.26
C ALA A 268 6.02 3.11 -10.10
N MET A 269 4.88 2.81 -10.72
CA MET A 269 4.33 1.45 -10.74
C MET A 269 5.32 0.45 -11.36
N LYS A 270 5.98 0.80 -12.47
CA LYS A 270 7.04 -0.05 -13.05
C LYS A 270 8.24 -0.22 -12.11
N PHE A 271 8.64 0.86 -11.42
CA PHE A 271 9.76 0.85 -10.49
C PHE A 271 9.61 -0.19 -9.37
N TYR A 272 8.42 -0.30 -8.80
CA TYR A 272 8.16 -1.19 -7.65
C TYR A 272 7.94 -2.66 -8.02
N ARG A 273 7.94 -3.02 -9.31
CA ARG A 273 7.75 -4.40 -9.75
C ARG A 273 9.04 -5.21 -9.65
N LEU A 274 8.93 -6.39 -9.04
CA LEU A 274 9.89 -7.49 -9.15
C LEU A 274 9.69 -8.21 -10.49
N GLY A 275 10.56 -9.19 -10.79
CA GLY A 275 10.58 -9.82 -12.12
C GLY A 275 9.38 -10.75 -12.41
N ASP A 276 8.63 -11.17 -11.39
CA ASP A 276 7.32 -11.83 -11.56
C ASP A 276 6.17 -10.84 -11.82
N GLY A 277 6.47 -9.54 -11.82
CA GLY A 277 5.50 -8.48 -11.96
C GLY A 277 4.78 -8.09 -10.66
N SER A 278 5.04 -8.79 -9.55
CA SER A 278 4.52 -8.44 -8.23
C SER A 278 5.19 -7.18 -7.70
N PHE A 279 4.48 -6.44 -6.83
CA PHE A 279 5.05 -5.29 -6.16
C PHE A 279 5.91 -5.73 -4.97
N ALA A 280 7.06 -5.09 -4.79
CA ALA A 280 7.85 -5.27 -3.59
C ALA A 280 7.08 -4.80 -2.34
N ARG A 281 7.15 -5.57 -1.25
CA ARG A 281 6.20 -5.54 -0.13
C ARG A 281 6.62 -4.57 0.97
N PHE A 282 6.83 -3.31 0.59
CA PHE A 282 7.21 -2.25 1.51
C PHE A 282 5.99 -1.53 2.12
N ASN A 283 6.12 -1.07 3.36
CA ASN A 283 5.28 -0.04 3.98
C ASN A 283 3.75 -0.19 3.75
N GLY A 284 3.21 -1.37 4.05
CA GLY A 284 1.77 -1.61 4.05
C GLY A 284 1.22 -2.26 2.77
N VAL A 285 2.09 -2.61 1.82
CA VAL A 285 1.77 -3.49 0.69
C VAL A 285 1.44 -4.88 1.22
N GLY A 286 0.25 -5.37 0.88
CA GLY A 286 -0.22 -6.72 1.19
C GLY A 286 -0.29 -7.59 -0.06
N PRO A 287 -1.29 -8.48 -0.17
CA PRO A 287 -1.48 -9.28 -1.37
C PRO A 287 -1.65 -8.42 -2.62
N MET A 288 -1.05 -8.90 -3.72
CA MET A 288 -1.01 -8.20 -4.99
C MET A 288 -2.32 -8.37 -5.75
N GLN A 289 -2.79 -7.30 -6.41
CA GLN A 289 -3.94 -7.34 -7.32
C GLN A 289 -3.43 -7.46 -8.77
N SER A 290 -3.05 -8.68 -9.18
CA SER A 290 -2.37 -8.94 -10.47
C SER A 290 -3.11 -8.39 -11.66
N ASP A 291 -4.42 -8.53 -11.61
CA ASP A 291 -5.25 -8.18 -12.72
C ASP A 291 -5.41 -6.66 -12.80
N LEU A 292 -5.48 -5.96 -11.65
CA LEU A 292 -5.49 -4.50 -11.65
C LEU A 292 -4.18 -3.95 -12.21
N VAL A 293 -3.02 -4.51 -11.83
CA VAL A 293 -1.73 -4.11 -12.42
C VAL A 293 -1.75 -4.31 -13.93
N SER A 294 -2.22 -5.46 -14.40
CA SER A 294 -2.30 -5.80 -15.82
C SER A 294 -3.24 -4.84 -16.58
N THR A 295 -4.39 -4.52 -16.01
CA THR A 295 -5.33 -3.54 -16.57
C THR A 295 -4.72 -2.16 -16.63
N LEU A 296 -4.08 -1.69 -15.55
CA LEU A 296 -3.45 -0.36 -15.51
C LEU A 296 -2.30 -0.25 -16.52
N LEU A 297 -1.51 -1.30 -16.73
CA LEU A 297 -0.45 -1.32 -17.74
C LEU A 297 -0.97 -1.12 -19.18
N ARG A 298 -2.25 -1.40 -19.46
CA ARG A 298 -2.86 -1.12 -20.78
C ARG A 298 -3.12 0.36 -21.02
N TYR A 299 -3.19 1.16 -19.96
CA TYR A 299 -3.32 2.62 -20.01
C TYR A 299 -1.96 3.32 -20.04
N ASP A 300 -0.88 2.54 -20.11
CA ASP A 300 0.46 3.07 -20.06
C ASP A 300 0.88 3.68 -21.40
N ASP A 301 0.50 4.93 -21.59
CA ASP A 301 0.99 5.75 -22.68
C ASP A 301 2.44 6.23 -22.40
N SER A 302 2.98 5.96 -21.19
CA SER A 302 4.31 6.41 -20.80
C SER A 302 5.39 5.49 -21.39
N LEU A 303 6.22 6.03 -22.29
CA LEU A 303 7.45 5.37 -22.76
C LEU A 303 8.58 5.40 -21.70
N GLY A 304 8.27 5.81 -20.46
CA GLY A 304 9.25 5.99 -19.40
C GLY A 304 9.77 4.65 -18.86
N THR A 305 11.10 4.50 -18.86
CA THR A 305 11.79 3.43 -18.14
C THR A 305 11.83 3.74 -16.64
N PRO A 306 11.65 2.75 -15.74
CA PRO A 306 11.71 2.99 -14.31
C PRO A 306 13.10 3.53 -13.92
N PRO A 307 13.18 4.61 -13.12
CA PRO A 307 14.46 5.15 -12.68
C PRO A 307 15.19 4.15 -11.79
N GLN A 308 16.49 4.35 -11.59
CA GLN A 308 17.27 3.52 -10.67
C GLN A 308 17.12 3.96 -9.20
N SER A 309 16.53 5.12 -8.95
CA SER A 309 16.19 5.60 -7.60
C SER A 309 14.88 6.37 -7.61
N ALA A 310 14.08 6.16 -6.56
CA ALA A 310 12.94 6.98 -6.21
C ALA A 310 13.36 7.83 -5.00
N THR A 311 14.04 8.95 -5.27
CA THR A 311 14.79 9.74 -4.27
C THR A 311 13.90 10.35 -3.20
N ASP A 312 12.73 10.87 -3.60
CA ASP A 312 11.80 11.58 -2.73
C ASP A 312 11.08 10.62 -1.76
N SER A 313 10.72 9.44 -2.24
CA SER A 313 10.15 8.37 -1.44
C SER A 313 11.19 7.51 -0.74
N GLY A 314 12.47 7.65 -1.10
CA GLY A 314 13.60 6.95 -0.50
C GLY A 314 13.61 5.46 -0.80
N TYR A 315 13.58 5.10 -2.07
CA TYR A 315 13.80 3.73 -2.54
C TYR A 315 14.93 3.66 -3.58
N GLN A 316 15.65 2.54 -3.58
CA GLN A 316 16.66 2.22 -4.57
C GLN A 316 16.23 1.02 -5.40
N ARG A 317 16.58 1.03 -6.69
CA ARG A 317 16.40 -0.09 -7.61
C ARG A 317 17.73 -0.42 -8.30
N MET A 318 18.07 -1.70 -8.35
CA MET A 318 19.23 -2.23 -9.07
C MET A 318 18.73 -3.29 -10.03
N MET A 319 19.22 -3.25 -11.27
CA MET A 319 18.82 -4.17 -12.32
C MET A 319 20.00 -4.40 -13.25
N LEU A 320 20.53 -5.61 -13.23
CA LEU A 320 21.57 -6.11 -14.13
C LEU A 320 21.21 -7.56 -14.48
N GLY A 321 21.32 -7.92 -15.76
CA GLY A 321 20.76 -9.17 -16.28
C GLY A 321 19.26 -9.28 -15.97
N ASP A 322 18.84 -10.44 -15.47
CA ASP A 322 17.47 -10.72 -15.01
C ASP A 322 17.30 -10.55 -13.49
N THR A 323 18.33 -10.09 -12.78
CA THR A 323 18.27 -9.86 -11.33
C THR A 323 17.77 -8.45 -11.02
N ILE A 324 16.73 -8.35 -10.19
CA ILE A 324 16.15 -7.08 -9.74
C ILE A 324 16.24 -7.02 -8.23
N ILE A 325 16.77 -5.91 -7.69
CA ILE A 325 16.78 -5.60 -6.27
C ILE A 325 16.04 -4.28 -6.07
N ILE A 326 15.14 -4.23 -5.09
CA ILE A 326 14.50 -3.00 -4.62
C ILE A 326 14.74 -2.87 -3.12
N ALA A 327 15.10 -1.69 -2.63
CA ALA A 327 15.41 -1.46 -1.21
C ALA A 327 14.74 -0.19 -0.64
N ASP A 328 14.26 -0.30 0.60
CA ASP A 328 13.77 0.84 1.41
C ASP A 328 14.96 1.56 2.05
N THR A 329 15.33 2.72 1.51
CA THR A 329 16.41 3.57 2.03
C THR A 329 15.88 4.93 2.51
N GLY A 330 14.61 4.98 2.91
CA GLY A 330 13.91 6.22 3.19
C GLY A 330 13.53 6.36 4.66
N LYS A 331 13.26 7.60 5.05
CA LYS A 331 12.73 7.90 6.38
C LYS A 331 11.30 7.37 6.51
N PRO A 332 10.94 6.67 7.58
CA PRO A 332 9.54 6.26 7.78
C PRO A 332 8.60 7.47 7.81
N PRO A 333 7.39 7.36 7.26
CA PRO A 333 6.40 8.43 7.33
C PRO A 333 5.99 8.65 8.79
N THR A 334 5.41 9.82 9.08
CA THR A 334 5.06 10.22 10.46
C THR A 334 3.58 10.51 10.61
N GLY A 335 3.09 10.48 11.85
CA GLY A 335 1.70 10.82 12.17
C GLY A 335 0.71 9.89 11.47
N VAL A 336 -0.37 10.45 10.91
CA VAL A 336 -1.41 9.68 10.22
C VAL A 336 -0.93 8.93 8.98
N LEU A 337 0.14 9.41 8.32
CA LEU A 337 0.71 8.74 7.14
C LEU A 337 1.41 7.43 7.50
N SER A 338 1.69 7.21 8.79
CA SER A 338 2.40 6.02 9.30
C SER A 338 1.49 4.87 9.74
N GLU A 339 0.17 5.00 9.60
CA GLU A 339 -0.79 3.98 10.08
C GLU A 339 -0.51 2.58 9.50
N ARG A 340 -0.06 2.50 8.24
CA ARG A 340 0.31 1.23 7.58
C ARG A 340 1.81 1.04 7.34
N ALA A 341 2.63 2.02 7.74
CA ALA A 341 4.07 1.96 7.52
C ALA A 341 4.74 0.96 8.47
N SER A 342 5.82 0.34 8.01
CA SER A 342 6.55 -0.70 8.75
C SER A 342 7.86 -0.15 9.33
N ALA A 343 8.45 -0.90 10.26
CA ALA A 343 9.80 -0.66 10.78
C ALA A 343 10.89 -1.31 9.90
N GLY A 344 10.70 -1.29 8.57
CA GLY A 344 11.52 -2.01 7.59
C GLY A 344 12.64 -1.18 6.96
N THR A 345 13.11 -0.10 7.56
CA THR A 345 14.21 0.71 7.00
C THR A 345 15.45 -0.15 6.73
N LEU A 346 16.07 0.03 5.56
CA LEU A 346 17.16 -0.77 4.98
C LEU A 346 16.80 -2.22 4.59
N SER A 347 15.52 -2.56 4.58
CA SER A 347 15.07 -3.82 3.98
C SER A 347 15.18 -3.79 2.46
N PHE A 348 15.34 -4.97 1.86
CA PHE A 348 15.33 -5.14 0.42
C PHE A 348 14.55 -6.38 0.01
N GLU A 349 14.11 -6.42 -1.24
CA GLU A 349 13.60 -7.62 -1.89
C GLU A 349 14.38 -7.83 -3.18
N PHE A 350 14.56 -9.09 -3.57
CA PHE A 350 15.14 -9.39 -4.87
C PHE A 350 14.47 -10.57 -5.55
N SER A 351 14.51 -10.53 -6.88
CA SER A 351 14.07 -11.61 -7.77
C SER A 351 15.15 -11.97 -8.78
N SER A 352 15.19 -13.26 -9.13
CA SER A 352 15.99 -13.83 -10.22
C SER A 352 15.04 -14.15 -11.36
N GLY A 353 15.04 -13.34 -12.42
CA GLY A 353 14.04 -13.39 -13.46
C GLY A 353 12.64 -13.32 -12.87
N THR A 354 11.76 -14.23 -13.27
CA THR A 354 10.38 -14.31 -12.75
C THR A 354 10.26 -14.98 -11.38
N CYS A 355 11.36 -15.30 -10.69
CA CYS A 355 11.34 -15.93 -9.36
C CYS A 355 11.72 -14.91 -8.28
N PRO A 356 10.78 -14.41 -7.45
CA PRO A 356 11.12 -13.74 -6.21
C PRO A 356 11.90 -14.69 -5.30
N VAL A 357 13.03 -14.24 -4.76
CA VAL A 357 13.92 -15.10 -3.95
C VAL A 357 13.84 -14.70 -2.49
N MET A 358 14.29 -13.49 -2.16
CA MET A 358 14.13 -12.90 -0.83
C MET A 358 13.08 -11.80 -0.88
N VAL A 359 12.05 -11.91 -0.04
CA VAL A 359 10.90 -11.00 0.00
C VAL A 359 10.56 -10.65 1.44
N ASN A 360 10.10 -9.44 1.73
CA ASN A 360 9.57 -9.15 3.06
C ASN A 360 8.27 -9.94 3.29
N CYS A 361 7.88 -10.15 4.55
CA CYS A 361 6.66 -10.90 4.87
C CYS A 361 5.40 -10.23 4.30
N GLY A 362 5.42 -8.90 4.18
CA GLY A 362 4.32 -8.07 3.69
C GLY A 362 3.13 -7.97 4.65
N MET A 363 2.11 -7.21 4.26
CA MET A 363 0.93 -6.92 5.09
C MET A 363 -0.16 -7.98 4.89
N PRO A 364 -0.94 -8.36 5.92
CA PRO A 364 -2.00 -9.33 5.76
C PRO A 364 -3.16 -8.78 4.91
N ALA A 365 -3.83 -9.70 4.20
CA ALA A 365 -5.08 -9.43 3.50
C ALA A 365 -6.20 -9.05 4.49
N LYS A 366 -6.24 -9.79 5.61
CA LYS A 366 -7.24 -9.64 6.67
C LYS A 366 -6.71 -8.74 7.77
N GLU A 367 -7.57 -7.91 8.35
CA GLU A 367 -7.21 -7.23 9.58
C GLU A 367 -7.30 -8.16 10.78
N ASP A 368 -6.16 -8.76 11.10
CA ASP A 368 -5.86 -9.28 12.41
C ASP A 368 -4.89 -8.30 13.09
N SER A 369 -5.31 -7.70 14.21
CA SER A 369 -4.54 -6.64 14.87
C SER A 369 -3.21 -7.12 15.42
N GLU A 370 -3.06 -8.40 15.71
CA GLU A 370 -1.79 -8.98 16.15
C GLU A 370 -0.88 -9.22 14.95
N LEU A 371 -1.40 -9.89 13.91
CA LEU A 371 -0.66 -10.15 12.69
C LEU A 371 -0.21 -8.84 11.99
N LEU A 372 -1.03 -7.80 12.03
CA LEU A 372 -0.68 -6.46 11.54
C LEU A 372 0.51 -5.86 12.30
N ARG A 373 0.61 -6.07 13.62
CA ARG A 373 1.76 -5.59 14.40
C ARG A 373 3.02 -6.36 14.06
N THR A 374 2.91 -7.68 13.94
CA THR A 374 4.02 -8.56 13.55
C THR A 374 4.53 -8.23 12.15
N ALA A 375 3.64 -8.07 11.17
CA ALA A 375 3.97 -7.70 9.80
C ALA A 375 4.69 -6.34 9.68
N ARG A 376 4.53 -5.46 10.67
CA ARG A 376 5.16 -4.14 10.69
C ARG A 376 6.47 -4.10 11.47
N ALA A 377 6.78 -5.14 12.24
CA ALA A 377 8.03 -5.20 13.00
C ALA A 377 9.23 -5.35 12.06
N THR A 378 10.41 -4.88 12.50
CA THR A 378 11.66 -5.03 11.73
C THR A 378 12.00 -6.50 11.48
N ALA A 379 11.62 -7.40 12.40
CA ALA A 379 11.83 -8.85 12.27
C ALA A 379 11.01 -9.52 11.16
N ALA A 380 10.09 -8.82 10.50
CA ALA A 380 9.31 -9.30 9.35
C ALA A 380 9.88 -8.81 8.00
N HIS A 381 11.10 -8.26 8.02
CA HIS A 381 11.73 -7.64 6.87
C HIS A 381 13.18 -8.11 6.71
N ASN A 382 13.68 -8.06 5.49
CA ASN A 382 15.04 -8.46 5.15
C ASN A 382 16.06 -7.41 5.62
N THR A 383 16.23 -7.23 6.93
CA THR A 383 17.08 -6.22 7.56
C THR A 383 17.47 -6.67 8.97
N ALA A 384 18.17 -5.83 9.72
CA ALA A 384 18.70 -6.17 11.04
C ALA A 384 17.86 -5.61 12.19
N THR A 385 17.67 -6.43 13.24
CA THR A 385 17.22 -5.98 14.56
C THR A 385 18.39 -5.87 15.53
N ILE A 386 18.30 -4.95 16.49
CA ILE A 386 19.21 -4.89 17.65
C ILE A 386 18.45 -5.27 18.91
N ASN A 387 18.96 -6.22 19.69
CA ASN A 387 18.35 -6.74 20.93
C ASN A 387 16.83 -7.00 20.77
N ASN A 388 16.46 -7.72 19.69
CA ASN A 388 15.08 -8.02 19.31
C ASN A 388 14.13 -6.81 19.25
N THR A 389 14.68 -5.63 18.99
CA THR A 389 13.93 -4.37 18.94
C THR A 389 13.79 -3.87 17.51
N SER A 390 12.59 -3.39 17.17
CA SER A 390 12.32 -2.77 15.87
C SER A 390 12.94 -1.38 15.77
N SER A 391 13.38 -1.01 14.55
CA SER A 391 13.97 0.30 14.24
C SER A 391 13.00 1.46 14.46
N SER A 392 11.69 1.18 14.40
CA SER A 392 10.60 2.09 14.71
C SER A 392 9.71 1.52 15.83
N ARG A 393 9.20 2.42 16.68
CA ARG A 393 8.26 2.11 17.77
C ARG A 393 6.85 2.53 17.37
N PHE A 394 5.91 1.64 17.64
CA PHE A 394 4.48 1.84 17.43
C PHE A 394 3.80 2.24 18.74
N TYR A 395 2.74 3.03 18.65
CA TYR A 395 1.92 3.34 19.82
C TYR A 395 1.12 2.12 20.28
N SER A 396 1.27 1.73 21.55
CA SER A 396 0.61 0.57 22.16
C SER A 396 -0.39 0.89 23.29
N GLY A 397 -0.71 2.17 23.54
CA GLY A 397 -1.55 2.59 24.67
C GLY A 397 -3.03 2.18 24.57
N THR A 398 -3.65 1.85 25.70
CA THR A 398 -4.88 1.04 25.76
C THR A 398 -6.21 1.78 25.95
N ARG A 399 -6.30 3.06 26.34
CA ARG A 399 -7.63 3.67 26.61
C ARG A 399 -7.86 5.14 26.21
N PHE A 400 -6.88 6.04 26.33
CA PHE A 400 -7.15 7.47 26.17
C PHE A 400 -6.96 8.03 24.75
N VAL A 401 -6.31 7.27 23.84
CA VAL A 401 -5.97 7.79 22.50
C VAL A 401 -6.10 6.73 21.40
N ARG A 402 -7.31 6.13 21.26
CA ARG A 402 -7.62 5.12 20.22
C ARG A 402 -7.27 5.55 18.80
N PHE A 403 -7.14 6.85 18.53
CA PHE A 403 -6.76 7.41 17.22
C PHE A 403 -5.24 7.46 16.95
N LEU A 404 -4.39 7.25 17.95
CA LEU A 404 -2.94 7.08 17.76
C LEU A 404 -2.53 5.62 17.61
N ARG A 405 -3.47 4.68 17.81
CA ARG A 405 -3.23 3.25 17.69
C ARG A 405 -2.60 2.97 16.31
N ASP A 406 -1.57 2.14 16.33
CA ASP A 406 -0.90 1.66 15.11
C ASP A 406 -0.15 2.76 14.32
N ARG A 407 0.17 3.91 14.93
CA ARG A 407 1.06 4.92 14.33
C ARG A 407 2.50 4.76 14.83
N ILE A 408 3.47 5.12 13.99
CA ILE A 408 4.87 5.24 14.39
C ILE A 408 5.02 6.49 15.25
N VAL A 409 5.49 6.31 16.50
CA VAL A 409 5.71 7.40 17.46
C VAL A 409 7.16 7.85 17.54
N SER A 410 8.08 6.93 17.23
CA SER A 410 9.51 7.19 17.10
C SER A 410 10.12 6.20 16.13
N GLY A 411 11.12 6.60 15.38
CA GLY A 411 11.88 5.74 14.47
C GLY A 411 13.08 6.50 13.96
N PRO A 412 13.73 6.01 12.89
CA PRO A 412 14.83 6.71 12.25
C PRO A 412 14.48 8.17 11.94
N SER A 413 15.31 9.08 12.44
CA SER A 413 15.18 10.51 12.22
C SER A 413 16.04 10.96 11.05
N ARG A 414 17.17 10.26 10.84
CA ARG A 414 18.14 10.46 9.77
C ARG A 414 18.36 9.14 9.05
N VAL A 415 18.03 9.12 7.77
CA VAL A 415 18.37 8.04 6.84
C VAL A 415 19.22 8.66 5.73
N ILE A 416 20.37 8.07 5.45
CA ILE A 416 21.30 8.54 4.43
C ILE A 416 21.44 7.41 3.43
N CYS A 417 21.37 7.72 2.14
CA CYS A 417 21.68 6.79 1.06
C CYS A 417 22.63 7.48 0.08
N ARG A 418 23.67 6.78 -0.35
CA ARG A 418 24.63 7.22 -1.35
C ARG A 418 24.77 6.10 -2.38
N ARG A 419 24.74 6.48 -3.65
CA ARG A 419 24.94 5.56 -4.75
C ARG A 419 26.35 5.74 -5.31
N SER A 420 26.97 4.64 -5.71
CA SER A 420 28.35 4.61 -6.22
C SER A 420 28.51 3.51 -7.26
N GLY A 421 29.64 3.53 -7.98
CA GLY A 421 30.02 2.49 -8.94
C GLY A 421 28.92 2.22 -9.95
N GLN A 422 28.47 3.25 -10.65
CA GLN A 422 27.43 3.15 -11.67
C GLN A 422 28.10 3.13 -13.04
N ASP A 423 28.60 1.96 -13.41
CA ASP A 423 29.18 1.66 -14.72
C ASP A 423 28.60 0.34 -15.23
N ASP A 424 29.01 -0.10 -16.42
CA ASP A 424 28.54 -1.36 -16.99
C ASP A 424 29.00 -2.60 -16.19
N SER A 425 29.92 -2.43 -15.23
CA SER A 425 30.53 -3.53 -14.47
C SER A 425 29.84 -3.82 -13.13
N SER A 426 29.15 -2.84 -12.54
CA SER A 426 28.39 -3.04 -11.30
C SER A 426 27.45 -1.88 -11.01
N THR A 427 26.58 -2.06 -10.03
CA THR A 427 25.87 -0.96 -9.37
C THR A 427 25.91 -1.16 -7.86
N GLN A 428 26.06 -0.08 -7.09
CA GLN A 428 26.12 -0.13 -5.62
C GLN A 428 25.36 1.02 -4.96
N PHE A 429 24.79 0.75 -3.78
CA PHE A 429 24.44 1.82 -2.84
C PHE A 429 24.84 1.46 -1.41
N ASP A 430 25.14 2.51 -0.63
CA ASP A 430 25.37 2.48 0.81
C ASP A 430 24.28 3.29 1.51
N ALA A 431 23.59 2.69 2.47
CA ALA A 431 22.54 3.35 3.23
C ALA A 431 22.69 3.13 4.75
N SER A 432 22.25 4.09 5.55
CA SER A 432 22.36 4.04 7.02
C SER A 432 21.17 4.69 7.70
N HIS A 433 20.86 4.26 8.92
CA HIS A 433 19.80 4.86 9.73
C HIS A 433 20.15 4.90 11.24
N ASP A 434 19.61 5.90 11.93
CA ASP A 434 19.85 6.16 13.36
C ASP A 434 18.79 5.55 14.30
N GLY A 435 17.98 4.61 13.82
CA GLY A 435 16.84 4.04 14.56
C GLY A 435 17.23 3.39 15.90
N TYR A 436 18.46 2.87 15.99
CA TYR A 436 19.01 2.21 17.17
C TYR A 436 19.94 3.10 18.00
N LEU A 437 20.17 4.34 17.57
CA LEU A 437 21.17 5.22 18.18
C LEU A 437 20.77 5.62 19.59
N LYS A 438 19.50 6.01 19.78
CA LYS A 438 18.98 6.38 21.10
C LYS A 438 18.89 5.20 22.08
N PRO A 439 18.30 4.04 21.73
CA PRO A 439 18.18 2.93 22.68
C PRO A 439 19.49 2.18 22.92
N PHE A 440 20.38 2.08 21.93
CA PHE A 440 21.54 1.18 21.98
C PHE A 440 22.87 1.83 21.59
N GLY A 441 22.89 3.09 21.16
CA GLY A 441 24.11 3.75 20.68
C GLY A 441 24.55 3.32 19.29
N VAL A 442 23.70 2.62 18.52
CA VAL A 442 24.03 2.00 17.23
C VAL A 442 23.42 2.74 16.05
N ILE A 443 24.23 2.95 15.01
CA ILE A 443 23.82 3.23 13.64
C ILE A 443 23.96 1.94 12.86
N HIS A 444 22.88 1.53 12.21
CA HIS A 444 22.88 0.40 11.30
C HIS A 444 23.07 0.93 9.88
N SER A 445 24.04 0.38 9.16
CA SER A 445 24.26 0.67 7.74
C SER A 445 24.35 -0.59 6.91
N ARG A 446 23.80 -0.54 5.70
CA ARG A 446 23.85 -1.61 4.72
C ARG A 446 24.42 -1.10 3.40
N MET A 447 25.36 -1.85 2.85
CA MET A 447 25.80 -1.72 1.47
C MET A 447 25.22 -2.89 0.67
N LEU A 448 24.68 -2.62 -0.52
CA LEU A 448 24.37 -3.64 -1.52
C LEU A 448 25.08 -3.30 -2.82
N ARG A 449 25.70 -4.30 -3.43
CA ARG A 449 26.30 -4.23 -4.78
C ARG A 449 25.80 -5.38 -5.64
N LEU A 450 25.44 -5.07 -6.88
CA LEU A 450 25.09 -6.03 -7.93
C LEU A 450 26.16 -5.93 -9.02
N GLU A 451 26.81 -7.04 -9.36
CA GLU A 451 27.88 -7.08 -10.38
C GLU A 451 27.30 -7.26 -11.81
N ALA A 452 28.12 -6.98 -12.84
CA ALA A 452 27.77 -6.74 -14.26
C ALA A 452 26.71 -7.67 -14.88
N ASP A 453 26.76 -8.97 -14.58
CA ASP A 453 25.92 -10.01 -15.16
C ASP A 453 24.65 -10.30 -14.34
N GLY A 454 24.50 -9.61 -13.20
CA GLY A 454 23.41 -9.84 -12.26
C GLY A 454 23.50 -11.16 -11.50
N ASN A 455 24.60 -11.92 -11.61
CA ASN A 455 24.76 -13.24 -10.99
C ASN A 455 25.41 -13.17 -9.61
N VAL A 456 25.90 -12.01 -9.19
CA VAL A 456 26.53 -11.82 -7.87
C VAL A 456 25.95 -10.59 -7.17
N ILE A 457 25.39 -10.81 -5.99
CA ILE A 457 24.97 -9.77 -5.05
C ILE A 457 25.92 -9.81 -3.86
N LYS A 458 26.55 -8.69 -3.55
CA LYS A 458 27.37 -8.53 -2.34
C LYS A 458 26.64 -7.62 -1.37
N GLY A 459 26.62 -8.01 -0.11
CA GLY A 459 26.04 -7.20 0.95
C GLY A 459 26.95 -7.10 2.16
N ILE A 460 26.91 -5.92 2.80
CA ILE A 460 27.64 -5.65 4.03
C ILE A 460 26.70 -4.94 5.00
N ASP A 461 26.48 -5.54 6.16
CA ASP A 461 25.77 -4.94 7.29
C ASP A 461 26.78 -4.48 8.35
N ARG A 462 26.71 -3.22 8.77
CA ARG A 462 27.58 -2.66 9.81
C ARG A 462 26.78 -2.06 10.96
N PHE A 463 27.31 -2.26 12.16
CA PHE A 463 26.74 -1.78 13.42
C PHE A 463 27.77 -0.92 14.13
N THR A 464 27.67 0.40 13.96
CA THR A 464 28.69 1.35 14.46
C THR A 464 28.08 2.36 15.42
N ALA A 465 28.89 2.94 16.29
CA ALA A 465 28.52 4.13 17.03
C ALA A 465 28.51 5.38 16.12
N LYS A 466 28.00 6.50 16.65
CA LYS A 466 28.01 7.78 15.94
C LYS A 466 29.44 8.14 15.47
N GLY A 467 29.54 8.51 14.19
CA GLY A 467 30.82 8.84 13.56
C GLY A 467 31.63 7.62 13.09
N GLY A 468 31.02 6.44 12.99
CA GLY A 468 31.66 5.23 12.47
C GLY A 468 32.59 4.53 13.47
N LYS A 469 32.58 4.95 14.74
CA LYS A 469 33.39 4.34 15.80
C LYS A 469 32.82 2.97 16.20
N PRO A 470 33.62 2.07 16.80
CA PRO A 470 33.09 0.84 17.39
C PRO A 470 32.04 1.13 18.48
N VAL A 471 31.07 0.22 18.63
CA VAL A 471 30.07 0.29 19.70
C VAL A 471 30.76 0.10 21.05
N ALA A 472 30.38 0.88 22.06
CA ALA A 472 31.01 0.83 23.38
C ALA A 472 30.83 -0.57 24.02
N LYS A 473 31.91 -1.15 24.56
CA LYS A 473 31.91 -2.52 25.09
C LYS A 473 31.06 -2.74 26.36
N LYS A 474 30.48 -1.68 26.94
CA LYS A 474 29.84 -1.69 28.28
C LYS A 474 28.59 -2.56 28.38
N ARG A 475 27.86 -2.82 27.30
CA ARG A 475 26.68 -3.71 27.27
C ARG A 475 26.65 -4.53 25.99
N PRO A 476 26.24 -5.80 26.03
CA PRO A 476 25.98 -6.59 24.83
C PRO A 476 24.98 -5.93 23.90
N VAL A 477 25.30 -5.94 22.61
CA VAL A 477 24.45 -5.39 21.56
C VAL A 477 24.32 -6.46 20.49
N GLN A 478 23.35 -7.35 20.71
CA GLN A 478 23.06 -8.48 19.85
C GLN A 478 22.34 -7.98 18.61
N PHE A 479 22.80 -8.40 17.44
CA PHE A 479 22.10 -8.19 16.18
C PHE A 479 21.52 -9.50 15.67
N ALA A 480 20.45 -9.39 14.87
CA ALA A 480 19.96 -10.48 14.05
C ALA A 480 19.59 -9.92 12.67
N ILE A 481 20.37 -10.28 11.65
CA ILE A 481 20.13 -9.96 10.23
C ILE A 481 19.26 -11.08 9.67
N ARG A 482 18.11 -10.73 9.09
CA ARG A 482 17.15 -11.69 8.55
C ARG A 482 17.05 -11.60 7.04
N PHE A 483 16.86 -12.76 6.41
CA PHE A 483 16.55 -12.90 4.99
C PHE A 483 15.37 -13.87 4.83
N HIS A 484 14.18 -13.33 4.71
CA HIS A 484 12.94 -14.07 4.47
C HIS A 484 12.87 -14.55 3.02
N LEU A 485 12.56 -15.83 2.84
CA LEU A 485 12.49 -16.46 1.53
C LEU A 485 11.05 -16.48 1.02
N HIS A 486 10.88 -16.27 -0.28
CA HIS A 486 9.59 -16.45 -0.93
C HIS A 486 9.14 -17.92 -0.79
N PRO A 487 7.83 -18.22 -0.61
CA PRO A 487 7.36 -19.60 -0.41
C PRO A 487 7.66 -20.60 -1.53
N SER A 488 8.08 -20.13 -2.71
CA SER A 488 8.51 -20.99 -3.82
C SER A 488 9.99 -21.37 -3.77
N VAL A 489 10.75 -20.83 -2.81
CA VAL A 489 12.20 -21.06 -2.67
C VAL A 489 12.43 -22.12 -1.60
N SER A 490 13.21 -23.14 -1.96
CA SER A 490 13.71 -24.13 -1.00
C SER A 490 15.12 -23.75 -0.56
N ALA A 491 15.44 -23.97 0.72
CA ALA A 491 16.76 -23.69 1.28
C ALA A 491 17.35 -24.92 1.95
N GLY A 492 18.64 -25.17 1.72
CA GLY A 492 19.40 -26.25 2.33
C GLY A 492 20.81 -25.81 2.69
N LYS A 493 21.44 -26.48 3.67
CA LYS A 493 22.85 -26.21 4.00
C LYS A 493 23.75 -26.72 2.86
N GLY A 494 24.76 -25.92 2.52
CA GLY A 494 25.83 -26.36 1.62
C GLY A 494 26.84 -27.29 2.31
N SER A 495 27.86 -27.71 1.58
CA SER A 495 28.96 -28.51 2.13
C SER A 495 29.79 -27.75 3.17
N ASN A 496 29.90 -26.43 3.02
CA ASN A 496 30.52 -25.54 4.01
C ASN A 496 29.43 -25.01 4.97
N PRO A 497 29.67 -25.01 6.31
CA PRO A 497 28.71 -24.50 7.30
C PRO A 497 28.30 -23.03 7.08
N ASN A 498 29.13 -22.24 6.41
CA ASN A 498 28.88 -20.83 6.10
C ASN A 498 28.04 -20.62 4.82
N THR A 499 27.54 -21.70 4.22
CA THR A 499 26.88 -21.68 2.92
C THR A 499 25.45 -22.21 3.00
N ILE A 500 24.49 -21.47 2.43
CA ILE A 500 23.11 -21.92 2.20
C ILE A 500 22.84 -21.96 0.70
N ILE A 501 22.31 -23.07 0.22
CA ILE A 501 21.85 -23.25 -1.16
C ILE A 501 20.36 -22.90 -1.25
N LEU A 502 20.01 -22.06 -2.22
CA LEU A 502 18.67 -21.57 -2.50
C LEU A 502 18.24 -22.06 -3.87
N MET A 503 17.27 -22.98 -3.90
CA MET A 503 16.71 -23.51 -5.13
C MET A 503 15.47 -22.70 -5.49
N CYS A 504 15.53 -22.05 -6.65
CA CYS A 504 14.46 -21.25 -7.22
C CYS A 504 13.72 -22.07 -8.30
N GLY A 505 12.59 -21.56 -8.79
CA GLY A 505 11.88 -22.19 -9.91
C GLY A 505 12.76 -22.31 -11.17
N LYS A 506 12.46 -23.30 -12.02
CA LYS A 506 13.16 -23.56 -13.30
C LYS A 506 14.64 -23.96 -13.19
N GLY A 507 15.04 -24.61 -12.08
CA GLY A 507 16.40 -25.15 -11.92
C GLY A 507 17.47 -24.10 -11.57
N ILE A 508 17.08 -22.83 -11.40
CA ILE A 508 18.00 -21.76 -11.01
C ILE A 508 18.41 -21.96 -9.55
N THR A 509 19.71 -22.04 -9.31
CA THR A 509 20.27 -22.20 -7.97
C THR A 509 21.12 -20.99 -7.60
N TRP A 510 20.92 -20.50 -6.38
CA TRP A 510 21.73 -19.45 -5.78
C TRP A 510 22.41 -19.98 -4.52
N ARG A 511 23.58 -19.45 -4.21
CA ARG A 511 24.35 -19.76 -3.02
C ARG A 511 24.55 -18.50 -2.21
N LEU A 512 24.07 -18.50 -0.96
CA LEU A 512 24.41 -17.50 0.04
C LEU A 512 25.64 -17.97 0.82
N VAL A 513 26.72 -17.19 0.77
CA VAL A 513 27.96 -17.40 1.54
C VAL A 513 28.12 -16.26 2.54
N CYS A 514 28.22 -16.59 3.83
CA CYS A 514 28.43 -15.62 4.89
C CYS A 514 29.88 -15.69 5.39
N ILE A 515 30.52 -14.54 5.56
CA ILE A 515 31.95 -14.48 5.90
C ILE A 515 32.15 -14.40 7.41
N ASP A 516 31.38 -13.53 8.08
CA ASP A 516 31.62 -13.14 9.47
C ASP A 516 30.59 -13.72 10.47
N ALA A 517 29.62 -14.52 9.99
CA ALA A 517 28.59 -15.16 10.80
C ALA A 517 28.10 -16.48 10.17
N ILE A 518 27.71 -17.45 11.00
CA ILE A 518 27.19 -18.75 10.54
C ILE A 518 25.68 -18.62 10.26
N PRO A 519 25.22 -18.85 9.02
CA PRO A 519 23.80 -18.78 8.66
C PRO A 519 22.99 -19.92 9.28
N GLN A 520 21.87 -19.58 9.91
CA GLN A 520 20.86 -20.55 10.36
C GLN A 520 19.60 -20.45 9.50
N ILE A 521 19.02 -21.59 9.15
CA ILE A 521 17.70 -21.65 8.50
C ILE A 521 16.65 -21.77 9.62
N GLU A 522 15.75 -20.80 9.67
CA GLU A 522 14.65 -20.76 10.63
C GLU A 522 13.29 -20.75 9.94
N ASP A 523 12.24 -21.06 10.70
CA ASP A 523 10.87 -20.92 10.23
C ASP A 523 10.50 -19.44 10.03
N SER A 524 9.70 -19.19 9.01
CA SER A 524 9.18 -17.87 8.73
C SER A 524 7.77 -17.91 8.13
N ILE A 525 7.20 -16.75 7.91
CA ILE A 525 5.82 -16.59 7.44
C ILE A 525 5.74 -15.54 6.33
N PHE A 526 5.17 -15.95 5.20
CA PHE A 526 4.80 -15.06 4.11
C PHE A 526 3.35 -14.62 4.30
N ILE A 527 3.17 -13.38 4.76
CA ILE A 527 1.87 -12.86 5.20
C ILE A 527 1.04 -12.33 4.02
N ALA A 528 1.69 -11.74 3.03
CA ALA A 528 1.06 -11.11 1.86
C ALA A 528 0.53 -12.10 0.79
N SER A 529 0.18 -13.32 1.17
CA SER A 529 -0.45 -14.28 0.26
C SER A 529 -1.96 -14.02 0.17
N VAL A 530 -2.51 -14.15 -1.05
CA VAL A 530 -3.94 -13.93 -1.35
C VAL A 530 -4.82 -14.86 -0.51
N ASN A 531 -4.38 -16.10 -0.31
CA ASN A 531 -5.11 -17.14 0.44
C ASN A 531 -4.83 -17.09 1.96
N GLY A 532 -4.25 -15.99 2.44
CA GLY A 532 -3.79 -15.85 3.82
C GLY A 532 -2.34 -16.29 4.02
N PRO A 533 -1.83 -16.19 5.26
CA PRO A 533 -0.41 -16.40 5.55
C PRO A 533 0.06 -17.81 5.22
N ARG A 534 1.24 -17.92 4.61
CA ARG A 534 1.89 -19.19 4.23
C ARG A 534 3.19 -19.39 4.99
N ARG A 535 3.47 -20.62 5.43
CA ARG A 535 4.78 -20.96 6.01
C ARG A 535 5.86 -20.87 4.93
N THR A 536 7.04 -20.42 5.33
CA THR A 536 8.25 -20.38 4.51
C THR A 536 9.47 -20.48 5.44
N LYS A 537 10.67 -20.26 4.91
CA LYS A 537 11.91 -20.21 5.67
C LYS A 537 12.51 -18.81 5.65
N GLN A 538 13.38 -18.54 6.61
CA GLN A 538 14.27 -17.39 6.60
C GLN A 538 15.69 -17.85 6.92
N ILE A 539 16.66 -17.04 6.57
CA ILE A 539 18.05 -17.21 6.98
C ILE A 539 18.38 -16.12 7.98
N VAL A 540 18.97 -16.49 9.11
CA VAL A 540 19.31 -15.58 10.19
C VAL A 540 20.82 -15.62 10.45
N LEU A 541 21.41 -14.43 10.54
CA LEU A 541 22.77 -14.20 11.01
C LEU A 541 22.70 -13.46 12.34
N GLU A 542 23.14 -14.10 13.41
CA GLU A 542 23.19 -13.53 14.75
C GLU A 542 24.63 -13.29 15.19
N GLY A 543 24.82 -12.30 16.06
CA GLY A 543 26.12 -12.00 16.65
C GLY A 543 26.07 -10.80 17.59
N ASP A 544 27.18 -10.55 18.28
CA ASP A 544 27.36 -9.35 19.09
C ASP A 544 28.13 -8.29 18.29
N SER A 545 27.51 -7.12 18.09
CA SER A 545 28.13 -6.03 17.31
C SER A 545 29.42 -5.46 17.92
N ARG A 546 29.76 -5.83 19.17
CA ARG A 546 31.05 -5.49 19.78
C ARG A 546 32.20 -6.34 19.24
N ASP A 547 31.90 -7.58 18.89
CA ASP A 547 32.87 -8.58 18.42
C ASP A 547 32.83 -8.68 16.89
N THR A 548 31.63 -8.59 16.30
CA THR A 548 31.38 -8.62 14.86
C THR A 548 30.66 -7.32 14.43
N PRO A 549 31.35 -6.18 14.33
CA PRO A 549 30.75 -4.91 13.95
C PRO A 549 30.37 -4.83 12.46
N GLU A 550 30.91 -5.74 11.63
CA GLU A 550 30.66 -5.85 10.20
C GLU A 550 30.36 -7.30 9.84
N VAL A 551 29.29 -7.52 9.07
CA VAL A 551 28.90 -8.83 8.55
C VAL A 551 28.79 -8.76 7.03
N ARG A 552 29.65 -9.50 6.35
CA ARG A 552 29.69 -9.59 4.89
C ARG A 552 29.04 -10.88 4.41
N TRP A 553 28.29 -10.77 3.33
CA TRP A 553 27.61 -11.88 2.70
C TRP A 553 27.57 -11.72 1.18
N ILE A 554 27.57 -12.85 0.48
CA ILE A 554 27.57 -12.93 -0.99
C ILE A 554 26.46 -13.89 -1.41
N ILE A 555 25.60 -13.47 -2.34
CA ILE A 555 24.61 -14.32 -2.99
C ILE A 555 25.06 -14.49 -4.45
N GLN A 556 25.43 -15.69 -4.84
CA GLN A 556 25.98 -16.00 -6.16
C GLN A 556 25.14 -17.06 -6.87
N ARG A 557 24.80 -16.82 -8.14
CA ARG A 557 24.09 -17.78 -8.96
C ARG A 557 25.05 -18.89 -9.39
N ASP A 558 24.64 -20.14 -9.25
CA ASP A 558 25.40 -21.26 -9.79
C ASP A 558 25.24 -21.25 -11.31
N THR A 559 26.30 -20.93 -12.03
CA THR A 559 26.38 -21.09 -13.48
C THR A 559 26.60 -22.58 -13.78
N THR A 560 25.54 -23.37 -13.78
CA THR A 560 25.62 -24.68 -14.44
C THR A 560 25.70 -24.42 -15.94
N THR A 561 26.87 -24.65 -16.53
CA THR A 561 27.09 -24.59 -17.96
C THR A 561 26.09 -25.53 -18.65
N SER A 562 25.14 -24.95 -19.40
CA SER A 562 24.30 -25.67 -20.36
C SER A 562 25.16 -26.17 -21.53
N ALA A 563 26.12 -27.07 -21.27
CA ALA A 563 27.01 -27.66 -22.26
C ALA A 563 26.80 -29.18 -22.46
N ALA A 564 25.74 -29.78 -21.89
CA ALA A 564 25.52 -31.23 -21.96
C ALA A 564 24.20 -31.67 -22.63
N GLN A 565 23.51 -30.78 -23.37
CA GLN A 565 22.35 -31.16 -24.20
C GLN A 565 22.54 -30.87 -25.69
N GLY A 566 23.80 -30.84 -26.14
CA GLY A 566 24.17 -30.79 -27.55
C GLY A 566 25.05 -31.98 -27.92
N ARG A 567 24.50 -33.20 -27.83
CA ARG A 567 24.93 -34.44 -28.53
C ARG A 567 24.17 -35.63 -27.96
N MET A 568 23.00 -35.90 -28.53
CA MET A 568 22.60 -37.23 -29.00
C MET A 568 21.56 -37.06 -30.10
#